data_AF-A0A959PP29-F1
#
_entry.id   AF-A0A959PP29-F1
#
_cell.length_a   1.000
_cell.length_b   1.000
_cell.length_c   1.000
_cell.angle_alpha   90.00
_cell.angle_beta   90.00
_cell.angle_gamma   90.00
#
_symmetry.space_group_name_H-M   'P 1'
#
loop_
_entity.id
_entity.type
_entity.pdbx_description
1 polymer ?
#
loop_
_entity_poly.entity_id
_entity_poly.type
_entity_poly.pdbx_seq_one_letter_code
_entity_poly.pdbx_strand_id
1 'polypeptide(L)'
;MKCLSKRFTPVFLICLFVLQAKAQTIYIENDAISKEITFGNSKMKLTLNYDHQCVLTHCSVNGQEVISRAGGIFTELRSSETSFSSRSLERDPVIRIKEGRFEIDKINYGPEQAGIKETWLFHISDTNIRFSIERTVRQPLVLHEAGFPSFQFDRIDTWDGAFLGHGGLAWFYLFNQPDCTYGVHTNQSVFWNADTGNAMKIDVQAPGQTVAMKYSRSDKDQLIYQVTVAANEMNPRYEKEKRSRFIRGKTDVWDDFTLAPGKYSQTVTLSYVDYHDTYGRGDLVGLDGQEVSQLLNTVARIGVIDRNLFGGNSWHTPYGPICLHEQYIAQFAIGINDPAYVSGYQQCLDYYRDHAIQPDGRVIARWAYLDEDAIPGTVNEWGFYEAQWGYLMDSNADFVANVAQVFDLTGDLGWVAGHKETCERALDYLLRRDSNGNHLVEMMTNSQTERRGSDWIDIIWASFENAFVNAKLYYALTLWSRVEALLNDEVKAADYARYA
;
A
#
# COMPACT_ATOMS: atom_id res chain seq x y z
N MET A 1 61.28 47.21 35.44
CA MET A 1 59.95 47.64 35.93
C MET A 1 59.07 46.41 36.09
N LYS A 2 58.45 46.25 37.26
CA LYS A 2 57.67 45.08 37.69
C LYS A 2 56.40 44.92 36.85
N CYS A 3 56.12 43.72 36.35
CA CYS A 3 54.75 43.33 35.99
C CYS A 3 54.51 41.89 36.47
N LEU A 4 53.56 41.73 37.39
CA LEU A 4 53.13 40.47 37.97
C LEU A 4 52.32 39.67 36.96
N SER A 5 52.68 38.41 36.70
CA SER A 5 51.79 37.44 36.04
C SER A 5 51.03 36.63 37.10
N LYS A 6 49.71 36.83 37.15
CA LYS A 6 48.77 35.98 37.90
C LYS A 6 48.15 34.95 36.96
N ARG A 7 48.33 33.68 37.35
CA ARG A 7 47.57 32.44 37.11
C ARG A 7 46.35 32.50 36.17
N PHE A 8 46.22 31.47 35.31
CA PHE A 8 44.98 30.70 35.17
C PHE A 8 45.34 29.24 34.83
N THR A 9 45.03 28.31 35.74
CA THR A 9 45.10 26.87 35.50
C THR A 9 43.66 26.39 35.29
N PRO A 10 43.30 25.83 34.13
CA PRO A 10 41.95 25.31 33.94
C PRO A 10 41.82 23.98 34.68
N VAL A 11 40.91 23.93 35.65
CA VAL A 11 40.44 22.68 36.24
C VAL A 11 39.42 22.10 35.27
N PHE A 12 39.83 21.07 34.51
CA PHE A 12 38.91 20.27 33.71
C PHE A 12 38.07 19.41 34.66
N LEU A 13 36.81 19.81 34.87
CA LEU A 13 35.81 18.98 35.55
C LEU A 13 35.30 17.95 34.54
N ILE A 14 35.84 16.73 34.59
CA ILE A 14 35.32 15.60 33.82
C ILE A 14 34.02 15.15 34.50
N CYS A 15 32.89 15.67 34.03
CA CYS A 15 31.58 15.10 34.35
C CYS A 15 31.47 13.73 33.66
N LEU A 16 31.74 12.67 34.42
CA LEU A 16 31.34 11.32 34.07
C LEU A 16 29.80 11.27 34.04
N PHE A 17 29.22 11.49 32.86
CA PHE A 17 27.86 11.07 32.57
C PHE A 17 27.85 9.54 32.57
N VAL A 18 27.47 8.96 33.70
CA VAL A 18 27.01 7.57 33.75
C VAL A 18 25.69 7.56 32.96
N LEU A 19 25.79 7.24 31.67
CA LEU A 19 24.66 6.78 30.88
C LEU A 19 24.14 5.51 31.57
N GLN A 20 23.20 5.66 32.49
CA GLN A 20 22.32 4.57 32.87
C GLN A 20 21.55 4.20 31.61
N ALA A 21 22.05 3.22 30.87
CA ALA A 21 21.25 2.48 29.92
C ALA A 21 20.13 1.84 30.76
N LYS A 22 18.97 2.50 30.84
CA LYS A 22 17.75 1.83 31.30
C LYS A 22 17.54 0.71 30.29
N ALA A 23 17.86 -0.51 30.69
CA ALA A 23 17.50 -1.70 29.93
C ALA A 23 16.01 -1.57 29.62
N GLN A 24 15.66 -1.46 28.34
CA GLN A 24 14.27 -1.41 27.91
C GLN A 24 13.57 -2.68 28.43
N THR A 25 12.50 -2.48 29.18
CA THR A 25 11.86 -3.57 29.90
C THR A 25 10.92 -4.33 28.96
N ILE A 26 11.40 -5.46 28.45
CA ILE A 26 10.52 -6.53 27.96
C ILE A 26 9.87 -7.16 29.19
N TYR A 27 8.57 -7.42 29.14
CA TYR A 27 7.87 -8.11 30.22
C TYR A 27 6.81 -9.07 29.70
N ILE A 28 6.59 -10.14 30.46
CA ILE A 28 5.55 -11.15 30.25
C ILE A 28 5.05 -11.53 31.63
N GLU A 29 3.78 -11.27 31.90
CA GLU A 29 3.10 -11.59 33.15
C GLU A 29 1.88 -12.45 32.84
N ASN A 30 1.77 -13.61 33.48
CA ASN A 30 0.64 -14.51 33.31
C ASN A 30 -0.11 -14.62 34.63
N ASP A 31 -1.35 -14.15 34.64
CA ASP A 31 -2.29 -14.35 35.71
C ASP A 31 -3.15 -15.58 35.38
N ALA A 32 -2.77 -16.72 35.96
CA ALA A 32 -3.47 -17.99 35.78
C ALA A 32 -4.86 -18.04 36.42
N ILE A 33 -5.19 -17.10 37.32
CA ILE A 33 -6.50 -17.05 37.98
C ILE A 33 -7.50 -16.35 37.06
N SER A 34 -7.13 -15.18 36.51
CA SER A 34 -7.95 -14.47 35.52
C SER A 34 -7.83 -15.04 34.11
N LYS A 35 -6.87 -15.95 33.89
CA LYS A 35 -6.50 -16.52 32.59
C LYS A 35 -6.13 -15.44 31.57
N GLU A 36 -5.26 -14.54 31.99
CA GLU A 36 -4.75 -13.44 31.16
C GLU A 36 -3.22 -13.42 31.11
N ILE A 37 -2.67 -13.08 29.94
CA ILE A 37 -1.23 -12.81 29.76
C ILE A 37 -1.07 -11.36 29.34
N THR A 38 -0.38 -10.56 30.14
CA THR A 38 0.00 -9.19 29.79
C THR A 38 1.48 -9.17 29.41
N PHE A 39 1.79 -8.65 28.23
CA PHE A 39 3.15 -8.65 27.70
C PHE A 39 3.43 -7.41 26.87
N GLY A 40 4.71 -7.09 26.66
CA GLY A 40 5.07 -5.90 25.92
C GLY A 40 6.51 -5.47 26.06
N ASN A 41 6.77 -4.29 25.51
CA ASN A 41 8.04 -3.58 25.59
C ASN A 41 7.78 -2.10 25.98
N SER A 42 8.76 -1.22 25.82
CA SER A 42 8.61 0.19 26.21
C SER A 42 7.56 0.97 25.41
N LYS A 43 7.19 0.49 24.22
CA LYS A 43 6.29 1.20 23.30
C LYS A 43 4.99 0.46 23.06
N MET A 44 4.88 -0.82 23.41
CA MET A 44 3.67 -1.59 23.17
C MET A 44 3.33 -2.45 24.38
N LYS A 45 2.05 -2.49 24.74
CA LYS A 45 1.50 -3.36 25.78
C LYS A 45 0.26 -4.06 25.25
N LEU A 46 0.23 -5.38 25.36
CA LEU A 46 -0.91 -6.20 24.98
C LEU A 46 -1.35 -7.09 26.14
N THR A 47 -2.64 -7.41 26.16
CA THR A 47 -3.22 -8.41 27.06
C THR A 47 -3.96 -9.45 26.25
N LEU A 48 -3.64 -10.72 26.47
CA LEU A 48 -4.30 -11.88 25.87
C LEU A 48 -5.19 -12.55 26.91
N ASN A 49 -6.43 -12.85 26.55
CA ASN A 49 -7.33 -13.67 27.35
C ASN A 49 -7.39 -15.09 26.77
N TYR A 50 -7.22 -16.09 27.64
CA TYR A 50 -7.28 -17.51 27.28
C TYR A 50 -8.35 -18.32 28.04
N ASP A 51 -9.34 -17.65 28.64
CA ASP A 51 -10.51 -18.29 29.26
C ASP A 51 -11.53 -18.72 28.21
N HIS A 52 -11.49 -19.99 27.80
CA HIS A 52 -12.33 -20.52 26.72
C HIS A 52 -12.28 -19.69 25.42
N GLN A 53 -11.17 -18.99 25.19
CA GLN A 53 -10.92 -18.15 24.03
C GLN A 53 -9.41 -18.00 23.79
N CYS A 54 -9.01 -17.33 22.72
CA CYS A 54 -7.65 -16.89 22.47
C CYS A 54 -7.73 -15.56 21.71
N VAL A 55 -7.76 -14.46 22.46
CA VAL A 55 -8.03 -13.11 21.96
C VAL A 55 -7.08 -12.13 22.64
N LEU A 56 -6.42 -11.26 21.88
CA LEU A 56 -5.76 -10.08 22.45
C LEU A 56 -6.83 -9.03 22.71
N THR A 57 -7.20 -8.85 23.98
CA THR A 57 -8.32 -8.00 24.41
C THR A 57 -7.93 -6.55 24.63
N HIS A 58 -6.64 -6.29 24.83
CA HIS A 58 -6.11 -4.94 24.98
C HIS A 58 -4.83 -4.77 24.16
N CYS A 59 -4.67 -3.60 23.56
CA CYS A 59 -3.44 -3.17 22.92
C CYS A 59 -3.27 -1.66 23.15
N SER A 60 -2.11 -1.25 23.65
CA SER A 60 -1.69 0.14 23.69
C SER A 60 -0.37 0.36 22.96
N VAL A 61 -0.28 1.50 22.29
CA VAL A 61 0.85 1.94 21.48
C VAL A 61 1.31 3.28 22.05
N ASN A 62 2.52 3.30 22.59
CA ASN A 62 3.18 4.47 23.17
C ASN A 62 2.29 5.24 24.16
N GLY A 63 1.56 4.50 25.01
CA GLY A 63 0.65 5.05 26.03
C GLY A 63 -0.79 5.32 25.56
N GLN A 64 -1.06 5.28 24.26
CA GLN A 64 -2.42 5.35 23.72
C GLN A 64 -3.04 3.96 23.67
N GLU A 65 -4.19 3.76 24.31
CA GLU A 65 -4.99 2.55 24.13
C GLU A 65 -5.68 2.58 22.75
N VAL A 66 -5.46 1.53 21.94
CA VAL A 66 -5.98 1.45 20.57
C VAL A 66 -6.98 0.31 20.38
N ILE A 67 -6.96 -0.68 21.29
CA ILE A 67 -7.92 -1.77 21.39
C ILE A 67 -8.25 -1.96 22.87
N SER A 68 -9.54 -1.93 23.22
CA SER A 68 -10.08 -2.19 24.55
C SER A 68 -11.27 -3.16 24.49
N ARG A 69 -11.44 -3.97 25.54
CA ARG A 69 -12.51 -4.95 25.91
C ARG A 69 -13.59 -5.37 24.89
N ALA A 70 -14.25 -4.45 24.18
CA ALA A 70 -15.25 -4.76 23.15
C ALA A 70 -14.62 -5.17 21.80
N GLY A 71 -13.40 -4.70 21.51
CA GLY A 71 -12.61 -5.05 20.32
C GLY A 71 -11.79 -6.32 20.50
N GLY A 72 -10.69 -6.43 19.75
CA GLY A 72 -9.70 -7.48 19.98
C GLY A 72 -8.94 -7.91 18.73
N ILE A 73 -7.89 -8.71 18.94
CA ILE A 73 -7.14 -9.38 17.87
C ILE A 73 -7.35 -10.89 18.01
N PHE A 74 -7.87 -11.51 16.97
CA PHE A 74 -8.31 -12.91 17.00
C PHE A 74 -8.34 -13.51 15.59
N THR A 75 -8.42 -14.82 15.48
CA THR A 75 -8.65 -15.48 14.20
C THR A 75 -10.14 -15.71 13.98
N GLU A 76 -10.62 -15.47 12.76
CA GLU A 76 -12.01 -15.68 12.40
C GLU A 76 -12.15 -16.18 10.97
N LEU A 77 -13.20 -16.97 10.76
CA LEU A 77 -13.55 -17.54 9.48
C LEU A 77 -15.05 -17.50 9.31
N ARG A 78 -15.49 -17.11 8.12
CA ARG A 78 -16.89 -17.11 7.75
C ARG A 78 -17.10 -17.95 6.51
N SER A 79 -17.97 -18.96 6.60
CA SER A 79 -18.55 -19.66 5.45
C SER A 79 -20.00 -19.19 5.23
N SER A 80 -20.68 -19.76 4.24
CA SER A 80 -22.10 -19.47 3.95
C SER A 80 -23.05 -19.81 5.08
N GLU A 81 -22.69 -20.81 5.88
CA GLU A 81 -23.58 -21.40 6.89
C GLU A 81 -23.22 -20.95 8.31
N THR A 82 -21.96 -20.60 8.57
CA THR A 82 -21.48 -20.41 9.94
C THR A 82 -20.21 -19.57 10.01
N SER A 83 -19.92 -19.08 11.20
CA SER A 83 -18.68 -18.38 11.54
C SER A 83 -17.95 -19.12 12.66
N PHE A 84 -16.64 -19.22 12.54
CA PHE A 84 -15.76 -19.83 13.54
C PHE A 84 -14.70 -18.82 13.97
N SER A 85 -14.33 -18.83 15.25
CA SER A 85 -13.36 -17.86 15.76
C SER A 85 -12.62 -18.39 16.98
N SER A 86 -11.39 -17.89 17.19
CA SER A 86 -10.68 -18.07 18.45
C SER A 86 -11.33 -17.34 19.63
N ARG A 87 -12.37 -16.51 19.42
CA ARG A 87 -13.16 -15.86 20.48
C ARG A 87 -14.01 -16.81 21.32
N SER A 88 -14.27 -18.02 20.84
CA SER A 88 -15.07 -19.01 21.56
C SER A 88 -14.52 -20.40 21.29
N LEU A 89 -13.93 -21.01 22.31
CA LEU A 89 -13.28 -22.32 22.27
C LEU A 89 -13.94 -23.27 23.26
N GLU A 90 -14.05 -24.54 22.88
CA GLU A 90 -14.61 -25.58 23.77
C GLU A 90 -13.78 -25.76 25.05
N ARG A 91 -12.48 -25.48 24.99
CA ARG A 91 -11.52 -25.66 26.08
C ARG A 91 -10.50 -24.52 26.08
N ASP A 92 -9.96 -24.25 27.25
CA ASP A 92 -8.82 -23.36 27.40
C ASP A 92 -7.63 -23.83 26.54
N PRO A 93 -6.97 -22.92 25.81
CA PRO A 93 -5.66 -23.18 25.23
C PRO A 93 -4.60 -23.51 26.29
N VAL A 94 -3.51 -24.13 25.85
CA VAL A 94 -2.38 -24.47 26.74
C VAL A 94 -1.28 -23.44 26.60
N ILE A 95 -0.91 -22.80 27.71
CA ILE A 95 0.11 -21.76 27.76
C ILE A 95 1.47 -22.34 28.18
N ARG A 96 2.54 -21.96 27.47
CA ARG A 96 3.94 -22.25 27.84
C ARG A 96 4.76 -20.98 27.76
N ILE A 97 5.32 -20.56 28.89
CA ILE A 97 6.13 -19.34 28.98
C ILE A 97 7.60 -19.71 29.11
N LYS A 98 8.45 -18.98 28.37
CA LYS A 98 9.91 -19.00 28.49
C LYS A 98 10.43 -17.56 28.48
N GLU A 99 11.70 -17.37 28.77
CA GLU A 99 12.30 -16.03 28.76
C GLU A 99 12.11 -15.35 27.39
N GLY A 100 11.49 -14.16 27.38
CA GLY A 100 11.25 -13.33 26.19
C GLY A 100 10.21 -13.86 25.19
N ARG A 101 9.56 -15.00 25.47
CA ARG A 101 8.58 -15.61 24.55
C ARG A 101 7.54 -16.47 25.25
N PHE A 102 6.37 -16.63 24.64
CA PHE A 102 5.40 -17.61 25.07
C PHE A 102 4.66 -18.24 23.90
N GLU A 103 4.18 -19.45 24.12
CA GLU A 103 3.46 -20.28 23.16
C GLU A 103 2.07 -20.58 23.72
N ILE A 104 1.08 -20.52 22.83
CA ILE A 104 -0.30 -20.90 23.08
C ILE A 104 -0.63 -22.01 22.10
N ASP A 105 -0.84 -23.21 22.63
CA ASP A 105 -1.15 -24.39 21.83
C ASP A 105 -2.60 -24.82 22.04
N LYS A 106 -3.09 -25.72 21.17
CA LYS A 106 -4.44 -26.29 21.21
C LYS A 106 -5.56 -25.26 21.07
N ILE A 107 -5.34 -24.22 20.27
CA ILE A 107 -6.40 -23.33 19.81
C ILE A 107 -7.17 -24.11 18.73
N ASN A 108 -8.30 -24.72 19.11
CA ASN A 108 -9.11 -25.56 18.21
C ASN A 108 -10.47 -24.92 17.97
N TYR A 109 -10.80 -24.65 16.72
CA TYR A 109 -12.09 -24.11 16.28
C TYR A 109 -12.40 -24.59 14.87
N GLY A 110 -13.56 -24.25 14.31
CA GLY A 110 -13.99 -24.77 13.00
C GLY A 110 -14.98 -25.92 13.10
N PRO A 111 -15.42 -26.49 11.96
CA PRO A 111 -16.39 -27.57 11.95
C PRO A 111 -15.76 -28.88 12.48
N GLU A 112 -16.53 -29.73 13.16
CA GLU A 112 -16.04 -30.98 13.78
C GLU A 112 -15.18 -31.84 12.81
N GLN A 113 -15.57 -31.92 11.54
CA GLN A 113 -14.90 -32.75 10.53
C GLN A 113 -13.67 -32.07 9.88
N ALA A 114 -13.62 -30.74 9.83
CA ALA A 114 -12.60 -29.96 9.12
C ALA A 114 -11.68 -29.14 10.05
N GLY A 115 -11.90 -29.26 11.36
CA GLY A 115 -11.43 -28.35 12.41
C GLY A 115 -10.00 -27.84 12.22
N ILE A 116 -9.85 -26.56 12.53
CA ILE A 116 -8.61 -25.83 12.49
C ILE A 116 -7.92 -25.94 13.83
N LYS A 117 -6.62 -26.17 13.76
CA LYS A 117 -5.74 -26.15 14.91
C LYS A 117 -4.69 -25.09 14.74
N GLU A 118 -4.59 -24.20 15.71
CA GLU A 118 -3.55 -23.18 15.73
C GLU A 118 -2.65 -23.34 16.95
N THR A 119 -1.38 -22.97 16.73
CA THR A 119 -0.40 -22.68 17.76
C THR A 119 0.08 -21.25 17.53
N TRP A 120 -0.04 -20.40 18.54
CA TRP A 120 0.42 -19.02 18.50
C TRP A 120 1.73 -18.89 19.27
N LEU A 121 2.76 -18.33 18.64
CA LEU A 121 4.06 -18.09 19.24
C LEU A 121 4.35 -16.59 19.26
N PHE A 122 4.55 -16.05 20.46
CA PHE A 122 4.92 -14.67 20.68
C PHE A 122 6.39 -14.57 21.05
N HIS A 123 7.13 -13.73 20.32
CA HIS A 123 8.49 -13.34 20.66
C HIS A 123 8.55 -11.82 20.84
N ILE A 124 8.91 -11.38 22.04
CA ILE A 124 8.93 -9.97 22.40
C ILE A 124 10.38 -9.49 22.37
N SER A 125 10.60 -8.37 21.67
CA SER A 125 11.87 -7.64 21.67
C SER A 125 11.66 -6.22 22.18
N ASP A 126 12.75 -5.48 22.33
CA ASP A 126 12.76 -4.07 22.70
C ASP A 126 11.98 -3.17 21.71
N THR A 127 11.95 -3.57 20.44
CA THR A 127 11.46 -2.76 19.32
C THR A 127 10.18 -3.29 18.67
N ASN A 128 9.93 -4.59 18.76
CA ASN A 128 8.79 -5.23 18.13
C ASN A 128 8.27 -6.46 18.88
N ILE A 129 7.05 -6.86 18.52
CA ILE A 129 6.40 -8.09 18.98
C ILE A 129 6.10 -8.93 17.75
N ARG A 130 6.70 -10.12 17.67
CA ARG A 130 6.45 -11.09 16.60
C ARG A 130 5.39 -12.09 17.08
N PHE A 131 4.27 -12.10 16.38
CA PHE A 131 3.14 -13.00 16.57
C PHE A 131 3.09 -14.00 15.41
N SER A 132 3.61 -15.21 15.64
CA SER A 132 3.59 -16.28 14.64
C SER A 132 2.38 -17.19 14.86
N ILE A 133 1.70 -17.55 13.76
CA ILE A 133 0.57 -18.46 13.77
C ILE A 133 0.94 -19.67 12.92
N GLU A 134 1.01 -20.84 13.54
CA GLU A 134 1.06 -22.12 12.84
C GLU A 134 -0.34 -22.70 12.81
N ARG A 135 -0.86 -22.97 11.60
CA ARG A 135 -2.23 -23.43 11.38
C ARG A 135 -2.24 -24.77 10.66
N THR A 136 -2.99 -25.73 11.17
CA THR A 136 -3.30 -26.98 10.46
C THR A 136 -4.77 -27.02 10.11
N VAL A 137 -5.06 -27.23 8.82
CA VAL A 137 -6.40 -27.39 8.27
C VAL A 137 -6.57 -28.85 7.84
N ARG A 138 -7.63 -29.52 8.33
CA ARG A 138 -7.81 -30.96 8.11
C ARG A 138 -8.52 -31.31 6.82
N GLN A 139 -9.51 -30.51 6.43
CA GLN A 139 -10.35 -30.69 5.25
C GLN A 139 -10.50 -29.33 4.56
N PRO A 140 -10.76 -29.30 3.24
CA PRO A 140 -10.94 -28.04 2.54
C PRO A 140 -12.13 -27.26 3.12
N LEU A 141 -11.99 -25.94 3.24
CA LEU A 141 -13.03 -25.02 3.68
C LEU A 141 -13.27 -23.96 2.62
N VAL A 142 -14.52 -23.80 2.18
CA VAL A 142 -14.94 -22.66 1.36
C VAL A 142 -15.28 -21.51 2.28
N LEU A 143 -14.59 -20.38 2.10
CA LEU A 143 -14.65 -19.22 2.97
C LEU A 143 -15.12 -18.00 2.19
N HIS A 144 -16.09 -17.29 2.77
CA HIS A 144 -16.50 -15.96 2.34
C HIS A 144 -15.56 -14.89 2.88
N GLU A 145 -15.11 -15.04 4.12
CA GLU A 145 -14.16 -14.14 4.75
C GLU A 145 -13.23 -14.92 5.69
N ALA A 146 -12.01 -14.41 5.84
CA ALA A 146 -11.03 -14.92 6.77
C ALA A 146 -10.24 -13.77 7.38
N GLY A 147 -10.03 -13.82 8.70
CA GLY A 147 -9.16 -12.93 9.44
C GLY A 147 -8.07 -13.77 10.12
N PHE A 148 -6.85 -13.67 9.59
CA PHE A 148 -5.66 -14.35 10.07
C PHE A 148 -4.55 -13.34 10.41
N PRO A 149 -4.62 -12.59 11.52
CA PRO A 149 -5.78 -12.37 12.37
C PRO A 149 -6.65 -11.19 11.85
N SER A 150 -7.76 -10.98 12.54
CA SER A 150 -8.60 -9.77 12.50
C SER A 150 -8.24 -8.87 13.68
N PHE A 151 -8.07 -7.58 13.44
CA PHE A 151 -7.88 -6.52 14.43
C PHE A 151 -9.14 -5.67 14.46
N GLN A 152 -9.74 -5.53 15.63
CA GLN A 152 -10.87 -4.64 15.86
C GLN A 152 -10.42 -3.53 16.81
N PHE A 153 -10.14 -2.36 16.25
CA PHE A 153 -9.85 -1.14 16.98
C PHE A 153 -11.14 -0.52 17.50
N ASP A 154 -11.02 0.24 18.58
CA ASP A 154 -12.20 0.72 19.30
C ASP A 154 -13.07 1.67 18.48
N ARG A 155 -12.46 2.45 17.59
CA ARG A 155 -13.14 3.44 16.77
C ARG A 155 -12.48 3.58 15.41
N ILE A 156 -13.25 4.06 14.43
CA ILE A 156 -12.76 4.37 13.09
C ILE A 156 -11.74 5.51 13.08
N ASP A 157 -11.80 6.39 14.09
CA ASP A 157 -10.91 7.54 14.30
C ASP A 157 -9.77 7.27 15.29
N THR A 158 -9.55 6.00 15.72
CA THR A 158 -8.34 5.63 16.49
C THR A 158 -7.07 6.01 15.71
N TRP A 159 -7.13 5.87 14.39
CA TRP A 159 -6.10 6.22 13.43
C TRP A 159 -6.71 7.14 12.37
N ASP A 160 -5.91 8.02 11.77
CA ASP A 160 -6.34 8.83 10.63
C ASP A 160 -6.38 7.99 9.34
N GLY A 161 -5.46 7.05 9.24
CA GLY A 161 -5.32 6.16 8.09
C GLY A 161 -4.26 5.09 8.31
N ALA A 162 -3.97 4.32 7.27
CA ALA A 162 -2.87 3.37 7.24
C ALA A 162 -2.10 3.39 5.91
N PHE A 163 -0.76 3.53 5.97
CA PHE A 163 0.09 3.50 4.77
C PHE A 163 0.28 2.05 4.33
N LEU A 164 0.22 1.81 3.02
CA LEU A 164 0.29 0.49 2.42
C LEU A 164 1.73 0.17 1.98
N GLY A 165 2.06 -1.12 1.86
CA GLY A 165 3.41 -1.59 1.53
C GLY A 165 3.93 -1.17 0.15
N HIS A 166 3.06 -0.67 -0.73
CA HIS A 166 3.40 -0.09 -2.03
C HIS A 166 3.23 1.44 -2.05
N GLY A 167 3.22 2.09 -0.89
CA GLY A 167 3.18 3.56 -0.75
C GLY A 167 1.81 4.21 -0.92
N GLY A 168 0.76 3.42 -1.17
CA GLY A 168 -0.62 3.88 -1.11
C GLY A 168 -1.11 4.09 0.31
N LEU A 169 -2.40 4.35 0.48
CA LEU A 169 -2.97 4.64 1.78
C LEU A 169 -4.44 4.19 1.88
N ALA A 170 -4.86 3.73 3.06
CA ALA A 170 -6.26 3.64 3.45
C ALA A 170 -6.61 4.84 4.34
N TRP A 171 -7.47 5.76 3.88
CA TRP A 171 -7.76 7.03 4.58
C TRP A 171 -9.08 6.87 5.30
N PHE A 172 -9.07 6.82 6.63
CA PHE A 172 -10.29 6.50 7.38
C PHE A 172 -11.34 7.61 7.35
N TYR A 173 -10.94 8.85 7.00
CA TYR A 173 -11.85 9.92 6.63
C TYR A 173 -12.86 9.52 5.53
N LEU A 174 -12.45 8.68 4.58
CA LEU A 174 -13.28 8.24 3.45
C LEU A 174 -14.20 7.06 3.79
N PHE A 175 -14.09 6.49 4.99
CA PHE A 175 -15.00 5.47 5.51
C PHE A 175 -16.20 6.18 6.15
N ASN A 176 -16.87 7.01 5.35
CA ASN A 176 -17.82 8.01 5.80
C ASN A 176 -19.19 7.46 6.22
N GLN A 177 -19.43 6.16 6.04
CA GLN A 177 -20.62 5.45 6.50
C GLN A 177 -20.27 4.03 6.98
N PRO A 178 -21.08 3.44 7.86
CA PRO A 178 -20.96 2.03 8.23
C PRO A 178 -20.89 1.10 7.02
N ASP A 179 -20.17 0.00 7.22
CA ASP A 179 -19.94 -1.05 6.23
C ASP A 179 -19.30 -0.52 4.94
N CYS A 180 -18.46 0.51 5.03
CA CYS A 180 -17.48 0.80 3.98
C CYS A 180 -16.28 -0.11 4.14
N THR A 181 -15.81 -0.71 3.04
CA THR A 181 -14.65 -1.59 3.05
C THR A 181 -13.72 -1.31 1.89
N TYR A 182 -12.42 -1.30 2.17
CA TYR A 182 -11.35 -1.19 1.19
C TYR A 182 -10.45 -2.43 1.27
N GLY A 183 -10.26 -3.14 0.15
CA GLY A 183 -9.39 -4.30 0.04
C GLY A 183 -8.15 -4.01 -0.81
N VAL A 184 -6.98 -4.46 -0.36
CA VAL A 184 -5.68 -4.27 -1.03
C VAL A 184 -4.76 -5.48 -0.88
N HIS A 185 -3.91 -5.72 -1.88
CA HIS A 185 -2.87 -6.73 -1.91
C HIS A 185 -1.55 -6.18 -1.41
N THR A 186 -1.45 -6.06 -0.08
CA THR A 186 -0.22 -5.69 0.61
C THR A 186 -0.02 -6.60 1.81
N ASN A 187 1.23 -6.80 2.17
CA ASN A 187 1.63 -7.51 3.38
C ASN A 187 2.04 -6.57 4.52
N GLN A 188 1.91 -5.25 4.32
CA GLN A 188 2.26 -4.24 5.30
C GLN A 188 1.20 -3.15 5.41
N SER A 189 0.98 -2.69 6.64
CA SER A 189 0.10 -1.57 6.98
C SER A 189 0.73 -0.75 8.12
N VAL A 190 0.85 0.57 7.95
CA VAL A 190 1.34 1.49 8.99
C VAL A 190 0.22 2.45 9.38
N PHE A 191 -0.49 2.12 10.45
CA PHE A 191 -1.56 2.96 11.00
C PHE A 191 -0.94 4.19 11.66
N TRP A 192 -1.48 5.38 11.42
CA TRP A 192 -0.95 6.61 12.01
C TRP A 192 -2.05 7.49 12.61
N ASN A 193 -1.69 8.27 13.61
CA ASN A 193 -2.51 9.33 14.20
C ASN A 193 -1.64 10.59 14.29
N ALA A 194 -2.01 11.61 13.53
CA ALA A 194 -1.24 12.84 13.39
C ALA A 194 -1.30 13.71 14.65
N ASP A 195 -2.34 13.59 15.47
CA ASP A 195 -2.48 14.38 16.70
C ASP A 195 -1.58 13.86 17.83
N THR A 196 -1.44 12.53 17.93
CA THR A 196 -0.60 11.90 18.96
C THR A 196 0.84 11.65 18.51
N GLY A 197 1.09 11.71 17.20
CA GLY A 197 2.37 11.31 16.59
C GLY A 197 2.62 9.80 16.64
N ASN A 198 1.65 9.00 17.11
CA ASN A 198 1.80 7.56 17.18
C ASN A 198 1.54 6.91 15.83
N ALA A 199 2.37 5.94 15.48
CA ALA A 199 2.06 4.99 14.43
C ALA A 199 2.32 3.55 14.88
N MET A 200 1.48 2.64 14.39
CA MET A 200 1.62 1.20 14.58
C MET A 200 1.82 0.53 13.21
N LYS A 201 3.01 -0.04 13.02
CA LYS A 201 3.33 -0.84 11.85
C LYS A 201 2.99 -2.30 12.09
N ILE A 202 2.24 -2.88 11.17
CA ILE A 202 1.91 -4.29 11.06
C ILE A 202 2.55 -4.82 9.77
N ASP A 203 3.49 -5.76 9.90
CA ASP A 203 4.14 -6.45 8.79
C ASP A 203 3.81 -7.94 8.83
N VAL A 204 3.45 -8.51 7.68
CA VAL A 204 3.00 -9.89 7.55
C VAL A 204 3.95 -10.65 6.63
N GLN A 205 4.46 -11.77 7.13
CA GLN A 205 5.24 -12.73 6.36
C GLN A 205 4.50 -14.05 6.31
N ALA A 206 4.14 -14.50 5.11
CA ALA A 206 3.48 -15.78 4.88
C ALA A 206 4.20 -16.52 3.73
N PRO A 207 5.31 -17.23 4.01
CA PRO A 207 6.13 -17.85 2.97
C PRO A 207 5.34 -18.79 2.06
N GLY A 208 5.47 -18.60 0.75
CA GLY A 208 4.79 -19.41 -0.26
C GLY A 208 3.27 -19.17 -0.34
N GLN A 209 2.77 -18.10 0.24
CA GLN A 209 1.36 -17.68 0.20
C GLN A 209 1.26 -16.22 -0.24
N THR A 210 0.07 -15.82 -0.66
CA THR A 210 -0.30 -14.42 -0.90
C THR A 210 -0.92 -13.81 0.36
N VAL A 211 -0.77 -12.50 0.50
CA VAL A 211 -1.38 -11.72 1.59
C VAL A 211 -2.28 -10.65 0.98
N ALA A 212 -3.49 -10.56 1.49
CA ALA A 212 -4.40 -9.47 1.21
C ALA A 212 -4.86 -8.87 2.53
N MET A 213 -5.16 -7.58 2.52
CA MET A 213 -5.64 -6.85 3.68
C MET A 213 -6.97 -6.20 3.33
N LYS A 214 -7.85 -6.07 4.31
CA LYS A 214 -9.01 -5.20 4.19
C LYS A 214 -9.17 -4.32 5.42
N TYR A 215 -9.74 -3.15 5.19
CA TYR A 215 -10.12 -2.17 6.20
C TYR A 215 -11.62 -1.98 6.09
N SER A 216 -12.33 -1.96 7.21
CA SER A 216 -13.78 -1.73 7.24
C SER A 216 -14.17 -0.83 8.40
N ARG A 217 -15.19 0.00 8.21
CA ARG A 217 -15.92 0.64 9.31
C ARG A 217 -17.11 -0.23 9.68
N SER A 218 -17.21 -0.66 10.93
CA SER A 218 -18.36 -1.46 11.39
C SER A 218 -19.63 -0.61 11.60
N ASP A 219 -20.74 -1.28 11.85
CA ASP A 219 -22.01 -0.69 12.31
C ASP A 219 -21.92 0.06 13.65
N LYS A 220 -20.87 -0.22 14.44
CA LYS A 220 -20.56 0.41 15.73
C LYS A 220 -19.42 1.43 15.63
N ASP A 221 -19.10 1.88 14.43
CA ASP A 221 -18.01 2.82 14.16
C ASP A 221 -16.64 2.32 14.60
N GLN A 222 -16.42 1.00 14.64
CA GLN A 222 -15.10 0.42 14.88
C GLN A 222 -14.31 0.31 13.58
N LEU A 223 -12.99 0.49 13.63
CA LEU A 223 -12.12 0.10 12.53
C LEU A 223 -11.80 -1.38 12.64
N ILE A 224 -12.18 -2.13 11.61
CA ILE A 224 -11.82 -3.54 11.43
C ILE A 224 -10.71 -3.61 10.40
N TYR A 225 -9.60 -4.24 10.75
CA TYR A 225 -8.51 -4.55 9.84
C TYR A 225 -8.29 -6.06 9.82
N GLN A 226 -8.43 -6.70 8.66
CA GLN A 226 -8.24 -8.14 8.51
C GLN A 226 -7.07 -8.45 7.59
N VAL A 227 -6.28 -9.43 8.00
CA VAL A 227 -5.23 -10.04 7.17
C VAL A 227 -5.76 -11.37 6.64
N THR A 228 -5.76 -11.55 5.33
CA THR A 228 -6.07 -12.82 4.67
C THR A 228 -4.79 -13.40 4.10
N VAL A 229 -4.56 -14.70 4.38
CA VAL A 229 -3.45 -15.46 3.80
C VAL A 229 -4.04 -16.61 2.98
N ALA A 230 -3.64 -16.70 1.71
CA ALA A 230 -4.18 -17.67 0.77
C ALA A 230 -3.10 -18.22 -0.17
N ALA A 231 -3.40 -19.31 -0.87
CA ALA A 231 -2.45 -19.89 -1.83
C ALA A 231 -2.32 -19.03 -3.10
N ASN A 232 -3.39 -18.33 -3.49
CA ASN A 232 -3.48 -17.48 -4.67
C ASN A 232 -3.94 -16.09 -4.28
N GLU A 233 -3.71 -15.10 -5.14
CA GLU A 233 -4.19 -13.73 -4.95
C GLU A 233 -5.71 -13.68 -4.74
N MET A 234 -6.17 -12.76 -3.89
CA MET A 234 -7.58 -12.65 -3.56
C MET A 234 -8.31 -11.90 -4.68
N ASN A 235 -9.31 -12.54 -5.27
CA ASN A 235 -10.12 -11.87 -6.28
C ASN A 235 -11.12 -10.93 -5.60
N PRO A 236 -11.38 -9.72 -6.12
CA PRO A 236 -12.49 -8.90 -5.66
C PRO A 236 -13.84 -9.58 -5.91
N ARG A 237 -14.81 -9.35 -5.02
CA ARG A 237 -16.11 -10.04 -5.06
C ARG A 237 -17.08 -9.48 -6.07
N TYR A 238 -17.12 -8.17 -6.22
CA TYR A 238 -18.24 -7.48 -6.86
C TYR A 238 -17.95 -7.12 -8.31
N GLU A 239 -19.06 -6.88 -9.03
CA GLU A 239 -19.10 -6.60 -10.46
C GLU A 239 -18.62 -7.75 -11.32
N LYS A 240 -18.94 -7.69 -12.62
CA LYS A 240 -18.56 -8.74 -13.57
C LYS A 240 -17.06 -8.72 -13.83
N GLU A 241 -16.48 -7.52 -13.84
CA GLU A 241 -15.08 -7.25 -14.13
C GLU A 241 -14.18 -7.56 -12.92
N LYS A 242 -14.76 -7.72 -11.72
CA LYS A 242 -14.04 -8.11 -10.50
C LYS A 242 -12.86 -7.18 -10.17
N ARG A 243 -13.06 -5.85 -10.27
CA ARG A 243 -11.99 -4.85 -10.02
C ARG A 243 -12.21 -3.97 -8.79
N SER A 244 -13.45 -3.80 -8.32
CA SER A 244 -13.78 -2.89 -7.23
C SER A 244 -13.03 -3.22 -5.94
N ARG A 245 -12.19 -2.30 -5.47
CA ARG A 245 -11.46 -2.41 -4.19
C ARG A 245 -12.18 -1.76 -3.04
N PHE A 246 -12.97 -0.73 -3.32
CA PHE A 246 -13.77 -0.04 -2.33
C PHE A 246 -15.26 -0.36 -2.52
N ILE A 247 -15.93 -0.77 -1.43
CA ILE A 247 -17.33 -1.16 -1.44
C ILE A 247 -18.09 -0.45 -0.31
N ARG A 248 -19.36 -0.16 -0.56
CA ARG A 248 -20.25 0.52 0.38
C ARG A 248 -21.36 -0.40 0.85
N GLY A 249 -21.70 -0.31 2.13
CA GLY A 249 -22.78 -1.08 2.75
C GLY A 249 -22.48 -2.58 2.93
N LYS A 250 -21.20 -2.99 2.81
CA LYS A 250 -20.76 -4.39 2.82
C LYS A 250 -19.32 -4.53 3.37
N THR A 251 -19.03 -5.69 3.98
CA THR A 251 -17.71 -5.98 4.59
C THR A 251 -16.82 -6.91 3.77
N ASP A 252 -17.38 -7.58 2.77
CA ASP A 252 -16.78 -8.69 2.03
C ASP A 252 -16.25 -8.26 0.66
N VAL A 253 -15.11 -7.59 0.65
CA VAL A 253 -14.47 -7.12 -0.59
C VAL A 253 -13.88 -8.24 -1.44
N TRP A 254 -13.47 -9.35 -0.83
CA TRP A 254 -12.88 -10.49 -1.53
C TRP A 254 -13.92 -11.55 -1.85
N ASP A 255 -13.80 -12.17 -3.02
CA ASP A 255 -14.61 -13.30 -3.46
C ASP A 255 -14.32 -14.54 -2.61
N ASP A 256 -15.17 -15.54 -2.76
CA ASP A 256 -15.03 -16.80 -2.05
C ASP A 256 -13.74 -17.51 -2.45
N PHE A 257 -13.10 -18.15 -1.47
CA PHE A 257 -11.89 -18.93 -1.72
C PHE A 257 -11.87 -20.23 -0.91
N THR A 258 -11.11 -21.20 -1.40
CA THR A 258 -10.95 -22.49 -0.72
C THR A 258 -9.64 -22.50 0.05
N LEU A 259 -9.72 -22.62 1.37
CA LEU A 259 -8.59 -22.95 2.21
C LEU A 259 -8.37 -24.47 2.16
N ALA A 260 -7.32 -24.90 1.48
CA ALA A 260 -7.01 -26.32 1.30
C ALA A 260 -6.56 -26.99 2.62
N PRO A 261 -6.62 -28.34 2.71
CA PRO A 261 -5.97 -29.07 3.79
C PRO A 261 -4.47 -28.85 3.75
N GLY A 262 -3.85 -28.71 4.92
CA GLY A 262 -2.41 -28.54 5.00
C GLY A 262 -1.95 -27.82 6.25
N LYS A 263 -0.64 -27.52 6.25
CA LYS A 263 -0.01 -26.68 7.26
C LYS A 263 0.32 -25.33 6.65
N TYR A 264 -0.03 -24.29 7.37
CA TYR A 264 0.19 -22.90 7.01
C TYR A 264 0.97 -22.24 8.14
N SER A 265 1.85 -21.31 7.78
CA SER A 265 2.58 -20.50 8.75
C SER A 265 2.59 -19.07 8.28
N GLN A 266 2.39 -18.17 9.24
CA GLN A 266 2.56 -16.75 9.03
C GLN A 266 3.14 -16.11 10.29
N THR A 267 3.84 -14.99 10.10
CA THR A 267 4.31 -14.12 11.19
C THR A 267 3.74 -12.73 10.98
N VAL A 268 3.06 -12.21 11.99
CA VAL A 268 2.62 -10.81 12.09
C VAL A 268 3.58 -10.11 13.04
N THR A 269 4.28 -9.08 12.57
CA THR A 269 5.19 -8.28 13.37
C THR A 269 4.55 -6.94 13.67
N LEU A 270 4.39 -6.64 14.95
CA LEU A 270 3.87 -5.36 15.44
C LEU A 270 5.03 -4.49 15.93
N SER A 271 5.07 -3.24 15.51
CA SER A 271 6.11 -2.28 15.92
C SER A 271 5.55 -0.87 16.01
N TYR A 272 6.13 -0.09 16.91
CA TYR A 272 5.87 1.35 17.00
C TYR A 272 6.74 2.11 16.01
N VAL A 273 6.17 3.15 15.41
CA VAL A 273 6.86 4.13 14.56
C VAL A 273 6.46 5.52 15.06
N ASP A 274 7.41 6.45 15.08
CA ASP A 274 7.09 7.87 15.30
C ASP A 274 6.64 8.47 13.95
N TYR A 275 5.38 8.90 13.89
CA TYR A 275 4.77 9.40 12.67
C TYR A 275 5.42 10.70 12.18
N HIS A 276 5.71 11.63 13.09
CA HIS A 276 6.27 12.93 12.71
C HIS A 276 7.71 12.79 12.24
N ASP A 277 8.50 11.95 12.91
CA ASP A 277 9.89 11.71 12.51
C ASP A 277 9.96 10.97 11.18
N THR A 278 9.08 9.99 10.96
CA THR A 278 9.17 9.09 9.78
C THR A 278 8.48 9.69 8.55
N TYR A 279 7.34 10.35 8.74
CA TYR A 279 6.47 10.80 7.65
C TYR A 279 6.22 12.32 7.66
N GLY A 280 6.81 13.07 8.58
CA GLY A 280 6.79 14.53 8.53
C GLY A 280 7.66 15.10 7.41
N ARG A 281 7.42 16.36 7.03
CA ARG A 281 8.29 17.13 6.13
C ARG A 281 9.15 18.16 6.86
N GLY A 282 9.09 18.13 8.19
CA GLY A 282 9.79 19.08 9.05
C GLY A 282 9.29 20.51 8.86
N ASP A 283 10.10 21.44 9.35
CA ASP A 283 9.80 22.86 9.28
C ASP A 283 10.17 23.43 7.91
N LEU A 284 9.17 23.91 7.17
CA LEU A 284 9.35 24.53 5.86
C LEU A 284 9.25 26.06 6.00
N VAL A 285 10.33 26.77 5.69
CA VAL A 285 10.34 28.25 5.82
C VAL A 285 9.34 28.89 4.86
N GLY A 286 8.35 29.60 5.41
CA GLY A 286 7.35 30.32 4.63
C GLY A 286 6.16 29.47 4.18
N LEU A 287 6.11 28.19 4.55
CA LEU A 287 4.99 27.27 4.31
C LEU A 287 4.56 26.63 5.62
N ASP A 288 3.31 26.16 5.68
CA ASP A 288 2.86 25.34 6.79
C ASP A 288 3.34 23.89 6.56
N GLY A 289 4.38 23.48 7.29
CA GLY A 289 4.97 22.14 7.17
C GLY A 289 4.01 21.01 7.57
N GLN A 290 3.05 21.28 8.46
CA GLN A 290 2.05 20.31 8.87
C GLN A 290 1.04 20.07 7.76
N GLU A 291 0.51 21.14 7.15
CA GLU A 291 -0.40 21.05 6.00
C GLU A 291 0.26 20.39 4.79
N VAL A 292 1.53 20.72 4.52
CA VAL A 292 2.31 20.05 3.46
C VAL A 292 2.47 18.57 3.76
N SER A 293 2.80 18.20 5.01
CA SER A 293 2.90 16.80 5.42
C SER A 293 1.56 16.07 5.27
N GLN A 294 0.45 16.70 5.68
CA GLN A 294 -0.89 16.13 5.54
C GLN A 294 -1.27 15.91 4.08
N LEU A 295 -1.06 16.88 3.20
CA LEU A 295 -1.31 16.76 1.77
C LEU A 295 -0.56 15.58 1.15
N LEU A 296 0.73 15.45 1.47
CA LEU A 296 1.62 14.43 0.92
C LEU A 296 1.38 13.02 1.51
N ASN A 297 0.88 12.95 2.75
CA ASN A 297 0.52 11.69 3.40
C ASN A 297 -0.94 11.27 3.14
N THR A 298 -1.76 12.12 2.55
CA THR A 298 -3.15 11.82 2.19
C THR A 298 -3.38 11.93 0.68
N VAL A 299 -3.78 13.09 0.18
CA VAL A 299 -4.22 13.29 -1.20
C VAL A 299 -3.19 12.80 -2.22
N ALA A 300 -1.89 13.03 -2.00
CA ALA A 300 -0.86 12.59 -2.96
C ALA A 300 -0.75 11.06 -3.11
N ARG A 301 -1.25 10.29 -2.14
CA ARG A 301 -1.19 8.82 -2.11
C ARG A 301 -2.53 8.15 -2.43
N ILE A 302 -3.62 8.92 -2.51
CA ILE A 302 -4.99 8.39 -2.59
C ILE A 302 -5.29 7.67 -3.91
N GLY A 303 -4.51 7.95 -4.96
CA GLY A 303 -4.64 7.27 -6.26
C GLY A 303 -3.79 6.02 -6.42
N VAL A 304 -3.10 5.60 -5.36
CA VAL A 304 -2.50 4.28 -5.31
C VAL A 304 -3.57 3.29 -4.81
N ILE A 305 -4.23 2.62 -5.74
CA ILE A 305 -5.41 1.79 -5.49
C ILE A 305 -5.05 0.42 -4.93
N ASP A 306 -3.98 -0.18 -5.43
CA ASP A 306 -3.51 -1.51 -5.06
C ASP A 306 -2.09 -1.68 -5.59
N ARG A 307 -1.47 -2.83 -5.32
CA ARG A 307 -0.25 -3.25 -6.02
C ARG A 307 -0.46 -3.19 -7.54
N ASN A 308 0.50 -2.58 -8.24
CA ASN A 308 0.51 -2.36 -9.70
C ASN A 308 -0.59 -1.42 -10.24
N LEU A 309 -1.34 -0.76 -9.36
CA LEU A 309 -2.49 0.08 -9.72
C LEU A 309 -2.31 1.50 -9.17
N PHE A 310 -1.58 2.33 -9.91
CA PHE A 310 -1.29 3.72 -9.54
C PHE A 310 -1.96 4.69 -10.52
N GLY A 311 -2.51 5.77 -9.97
CA GLY A 311 -3.01 6.93 -10.70
C GLY A 311 -3.16 8.12 -9.75
N GLY A 312 -3.81 9.18 -10.22
CA GLY A 312 -3.99 10.44 -9.49
C GLY A 312 -5.36 10.60 -8.84
N ASN A 313 -6.41 9.87 -9.27
CA ASN A 313 -7.72 9.97 -8.63
C ASN A 313 -7.97 8.86 -7.60
N SER A 314 -8.99 9.06 -6.77
CA SER A 314 -9.19 8.29 -5.54
C SER A 314 -9.80 6.89 -5.75
N TRP A 315 -9.24 5.88 -5.05
CA TRP A 315 -9.85 4.54 -4.89
C TRP A 315 -11.25 4.53 -4.28
N HIS A 316 -11.70 5.62 -3.67
CA HIS A 316 -13.03 5.76 -3.05
C HIS A 316 -14.15 5.99 -4.08
N THR A 317 -13.79 6.33 -5.31
CA THR A 317 -14.72 6.60 -6.42
C THR A 317 -14.92 5.37 -7.30
N PRO A 318 -16.09 5.20 -7.96
CA PRO A 318 -16.28 4.11 -8.93
C PRO A 318 -15.34 4.21 -10.14
N TYR A 319 -14.87 5.43 -10.42
CA TYR A 319 -13.88 5.76 -11.44
C TYR A 319 -12.44 5.50 -10.99
N GLY A 320 -12.20 4.78 -9.89
CA GLY A 320 -10.89 4.52 -9.29
C GLY A 320 -9.78 4.34 -10.34
N PRO A 321 -9.00 5.39 -10.65
CA PRO A 321 -8.28 5.42 -11.92
C PRO A 321 -6.84 4.99 -11.77
N ILE A 322 -6.45 4.24 -12.78
CA ILE A 322 -5.08 3.93 -13.14
C ILE A 322 -4.85 4.61 -14.48
N CYS A 323 -4.60 5.91 -14.45
CA CYS A 323 -4.50 6.69 -15.67
C CYS A 323 -3.05 6.77 -16.12
N LEU A 324 -2.77 6.09 -17.24
CA LEU A 324 -1.46 6.12 -17.90
C LEU A 324 -1.15 7.46 -18.59
N HIS A 325 -2.08 8.43 -18.55
CA HIS A 325 -1.92 9.79 -19.09
C HIS A 325 -1.56 10.86 -18.03
N GLU A 326 -1.11 10.43 -16.85
CA GLU A 326 -0.74 11.35 -15.76
C GLU A 326 0.78 11.40 -15.61
N GLN A 327 1.42 12.39 -16.23
CA GLN A 327 2.89 12.56 -16.23
C GLN A 327 3.50 12.89 -14.85
N TYR A 328 2.67 13.21 -13.86
CA TYR A 328 3.09 13.71 -12.55
C TYR A 328 3.14 12.64 -11.46
N ILE A 329 2.72 11.40 -11.73
CA ILE A 329 2.65 10.35 -10.70
C ILE A 329 4.04 10.01 -10.16
N ALA A 330 5.06 9.90 -11.02
CA ALA A 330 6.45 9.76 -10.58
C ALA A 330 6.93 10.98 -9.76
N GLN A 331 6.49 12.19 -10.10
CA GLN A 331 6.89 13.41 -9.38
C GLN A 331 6.33 13.48 -7.97
N PHE A 332 5.15 12.89 -7.70
CA PHE A 332 4.62 12.79 -6.34
C PHE A 332 5.61 12.08 -5.41
N ALA A 333 6.41 11.13 -5.91
CA ALA A 333 7.40 10.44 -5.11
C ALA A 333 8.46 11.38 -4.51
N ILE A 334 8.79 12.50 -5.15
CA ILE A 334 9.71 13.52 -4.62
C ILE A 334 9.14 14.14 -3.34
N GLY A 335 7.88 14.56 -3.39
CA GLY A 335 7.21 15.16 -2.24
C GLY A 335 6.86 14.12 -1.18
N ILE A 336 6.36 12.96 -1.60
CA ILE A 336 6.00 11.85 -0.72
C ILE A 336 7.23 11.33 0.03
N ASN A 337 8.39 11.28 -0.62
CA ASN A 337 9.67 10.86 -0.05
C ASN A 337 9.58 9.54 0.75
N ASP A 338 8.93 8.54 0.14
CA ASP A 338 8.72 7.22 0.75
C ASP A 338 9.24 6.14 -0.20
N PRO A 339 10.25 5.35 0.20
CA PRO A 339 10.78 4.27 -0.62
C PRO A 339 9.71 3.24 -1.03
N ALA A 340 8.68 3.01 -0.22
CA ALA A 340 7.58 2.11 -0.56
C ALA A 340 6.77 2.62 -1.76
N TYR A 341 6.59 3.94 -1.88
CA TYR A 341 5.93 4.55 -3.04
C TYR A 341 6.78 4.41 -4.30
N VAL A 342 8.07 4.74 -4.21
CA VAL A 342 9.00 4.64 -5.36
C VAL A 342 9.07 3.20 -5.87
N SER A 343 9.29 2.23 -4.98
CA SER A 343 9.37 0.81 -5.37
C SER A 343 8.03 0.26 -5.85
N GLY A 344 6.93 0.67 -5.22
CA GLY A 344 5.58 0.32 -5.67
C GLY A 344 5.30 0.85 -7.08
N TYR A 345 5.73 2.08 -7.39
CA TYR A 345 5.52 2.66 -8.71
C TYR A 345 6.47 2.08 -9.77
N GLN A 346 7.69 1.68 -9.42
CA GLN A 346 8.55 0.87 -10.32
C GLN A 346 7.85 -0.43 -10.76
N GLN A 347 7.31 -1.19 -9.79
CA GLN A 347 6.56 -2.43 -10.08
C GLN A 347 5.32 -2.17 -10.93
N CYS A 348 4.67 -1.04 -10.67
CA CYS A 348 3.53 -0.57 -11.44
C CYS A 348 3.88 -0.30 -12.91
N LEU A 349 4.99 0.39 -13.17
CA LEU A 349 5.46 0.66 -14.51
C LEU A 349 5.94 -0.62 -15.22
N ASP A 350 6.55 -1.57 -14.52
CA ASP A 350 6.85 -2.91 -15.07
C ASP A 350 5.57 -3.62 -15.52
N TYR A 351 4.53 -3.60 -14.69
CA TYR A 351 3.23 -4.15 -15.03
C TYR A 351 2.61 -3.45 -16.26
N TYR A 352 2.76 -2.13 -16.39
CA TYR A 352 2.28 -1.38 -17.56
C TYR A 352 3.08 -1.67 -18.82
N ARG A 353 4.41 -1.76 -18.73
CA ARG A 353 5.27 -2.18 -19.84
C ARG A 353 4.80 -3.50 -20.43
N ASP A 354 4.42 -4.45 -19.56
CA ASP A 354 4.09 -5.81 -19.95
C ASP A 354 2.63 -6.00 -20.41
N HIS A 355 1.71 -5.10 -20.03
CA HIS A 355 0.26 -5.33 -20.22
C HIS A 355 -0.53 -4.16 -20.84
N ALA A 356 0.03 -2.95 -20.90
CA ALA A 356 -0.67 -1.75 -21.37
C ALA A 356 -0.15 -1.21 -22.71
N ILE A 357 0.91 -1.79 -23.26
CA ILE A 357 1.54 -1.31 -24.50
C ILE A 357 1.27 -2.30 -25.63
N GLN A 358 0.58 -1.84 -26.67
CA GLN A 358 0.29 -2.65 -27.85
C GLN A 358 1.54 -2.86 -28.72
N PRO A 359 1.55 -3.89 -29.60
CA PRO A 359 2.70 -4.18 -30.45
C PRO A 359 3.17 -3.02 -31.35
N ASP A 360 2.26 -2.12 -31.72
CA ASP A 360 2.58 -0.94 -32.53
C ASP A 360 3.13 0.25 -31.72
N GLY A 361 3.14 0.14 -30.39
CA GLY A 361 3.57 1.17 -29.45
C GLY A 361 2.44 1.96 -28.80
N ARG A 362 1.17 1.70 -29.13
CA ARG A 362 0.03 2.39 -28.49
C ARG A 362 -0.09 2.06 -27.00
N VAL A 363 -0.19 3.09 -26.14
CA VAL A 363 -0.38 2.92 -24.68
C VAL A 363 -1.85 3.03 -24.30
N ILE A 364 -2.49 1.89 -24.02
CA ILE A 364 -3.92 1.86 -23.66
C ILE A 364 -4.16 2.15 -22.18
N ALA A 365 -5.28 2.79 -21.87
CA ALA A 365 -5.59 3.28 -20.52
C ALA A 365 -6.30 2.22 -19.66
N ARG A 366 -6.48 2.52 -18.36
CA ARG A 366 -7.37 1.77 -17.45
C ARG A 366 -8.11 2.73 -16.52
N TRP A 367 -9.35 3.05 -16.85
CA TRP A 367 -10.01 4.23 -16.26
C TRP A 367 -10.87 3.95 -15.02
N ALA A 368 -11.61 2.84 -14.96
CA ALA A 368 -12.56 2.60 -13.89
C ALA A 368 -12.56 1.14 -13.41
N TYR A 369 -13.29 0.88 -12.32
CA TYR A 369 -13.58 -0.50 -11.92
C TYR A 369 -14.51 -1.20 -12.92
N LEU A 370 -15.28 -0.45 -13.70
CA LEU A 370 -16.23 -0.93 -14.70
C LEU A 370 -15.74 -0.67 -16.12
N ASP A 371 -16.26 -1.45 -17.07
CA ASP A 371 -15.97 -1.28 -18.51
C ASP A 371 -16.88 -0.24 -19.18
N GLU A 372 -17.58 0.60 -18.40
CA GLU A 372 -18.56 1.55 -18.91
C GLU A 372 -17.96 2.60 -19.86
N ASP A 373 -16.67 2.89 -19.70
CA ASP A 373 -15.92 3.83 -20.53
C ASP A 373 -15.05 3.17 -21.61
N ALA A 374 -15.10 1.84 -21.72
CA ALA A 374 -14.33 1.12 -22.73
C ALA A 374 -15.04 1.13 -24.10
N ILE A 375 -14.27 1.29 -25.18
CA ILE A 375 -14.72 0.91 -26.52
C ILE A 375 -15.06 -0.59 -26.47
N PRO A 376 -16.26 -1.01 -26.88
CA PRO A 376 -16.66 -2.41 -26.83
C PRO A 376 -15.65 -3.33 -27.51
N GLY A 377 -15.22 -4.37 -26.78
CA GLY A 377 -14.28 -5.37 -27.29
C GLY A 377 -12.80 -4.99 -27.22
N THR A 378 -12.44 -3.84 -26.62
CA THR A 378 -11.03 -3.43 -26.47
C THR A 378 -10.42 -3.75 -25.10
N VAL A 379 -11.24 -4.16 -24.14
CA VAL A 379 -10.80 -4.53 -22.79
C VAL A 379 -9.98 -5.82 -22.83
N ASN A 380 -8.75 -5.76 -22.32
CA ASN A 380 -7.90 -6.94 -22.14
C ASN A 380 -8.11 -7.59 -20.76
N GLU A 381 -7.50 -8.76 -20.54
CA GLU A 381 -7.66 -9.52 -19.28
C GLU A 381 -7.15 -8.79 -18.03
N TRP A 382 -6.28 -7.79 -18.22
CA TRP A 382 -5.74 -6.94 -17.15
C TRP A 382 -6.55 -5.66 -16.92
N GLY A 383 -7.64 -5.48 -17.68
CA GLY A 383 -8.56 -4.36 -17.57
C GLY A 383 -8.11 -3.08 -18.24
N PHE A 384 -7.11 -3.11 -19.13
CA PHE A 384 -6.76 -1.98 -19.99
C PHE A 384 -7.62 -1.97 -21.26
N TYR A 385 -7.91 -0.78 -21.80
CA TYR A 385 -8.79 -0.58 -22.94
C TYR A 385 -8.56 0.76 -23.64
N GLU A 386 -9.17 0.91 -24.82
CA GLU A 386 -9.34 2.22 -25.46
C GLU A 386 -10.63 2.86 -24.97
N ALA A 387 -10.59 4.16 -24.66
CA ALA A 387 -11.74 4.86 -24.11
C ALA A 387 -12.75 5.23 -25.19
N GLN A 388 -14.06 5.09 -24.91
CA GLN A 388 -15.13 5.37 -25.88
C GLN A 388 -15.24 6.83 -26.31
N TRP A 389 -14.65 7.74 -25.53
CA TRP A 389 -14.59 9.16 -25.80
C TRP A 389 -13.35 9.59 -26.60
N GLY A 390 -12.44 8.65 -26.92
CA GLY A 390 -11.37 8.85 -27.90
C GLY A 390 -10.05 8.17 -27.54
N TYR A 391 -9.15 8.05 -28.53
CA TYR A 391 -7.77 7.63 -28.32
C TYR A 391 -7.01 8.66 -27.46
N LEU A 392 -6.55 8.22 -26.30
CA LEU A 392 -5.75 8.99 -25.33
C LEU A 392 -4.28 9.02 -25.73
N MET A 393 -3.95 9.90 -26.67
CA MET A 393 -2.61 9.95 -27.29
C MET A 393 -1.53 10.45 -26.34
N ASP A 394 -1.90 11.19 -25.29
CA ASP A 394 -0.99 11.65 -24.25
C ASP A 394 -0.40 10.51 -23.40
N SER A 395 -1.14 9.42 -23.18
CA SER A 395 -0.65 8.23 -22.45
C SER A 395 0.71 7.72 -22.93
N ASN A 396 0.99 7.84 -24.24
CA ASN A 396 2.25 7.43 -24.83
C ASN A 396 3.44 8.25 -24.27
N ALA A 397 3.31 9.59 -24.26
CA ALA A 397 4.35 10.45 -23.73
C ALA A 397 4.45 10.35 -22.19
N ASP A 398 3.30 10.23 -21.52
CA ASP A 398 3.25 10.21 -20.06
C ASP A 398 3.84 8.93 -19.46
N PHE A 399 3.64 7.77 -20.09
CA PHE A 399 4.31 6.53 -19.71
C PHE A 399 5.84 6.71 -19.74
N VAL A 400 6.38 7.24 -20.84
CA VAL A 400 7.83 7.44 -21.01
C VAL A 400 8.38 8.46 -20.01
N ALA A 401 7.65 9.56 -19.77
CA ALA A 401 8.03 10.55 -18.77
C ALA A 401 8.08 9.96 -17.36
N ASN A 402 7.09 9.15 -16.96
CA ASN A 402 7.08 8.50 -15.65
C ASN A 402 8.23 7.50 -15.50
N VAL A 403 8.54 6.69 -16.53
CA VAL A 403 9.70 5.78 -16.49
C VAL A 403 11.00 6.55 -16.27
N ALA A 404 11.24 7.60 -17.07
CA ALA A 404 12.45 8.40 -16.95
C ALA A 404 12.57 9.09 -15.59
N GLN A 405 11.47 9.62 -15.05
CA GLN A 405 11.47 10.28 -13.74
C GLN A 405 11.69 9.30 -12.59
N VAL A 406 11.10 8.10 -12.62
CA VAL A 406 11.40 7.06 -11.61
C VAL A 406 12.86 6.63 -11.70
N PHE A 407 13.43 6.56 -12.90
CA PHE A 407 14.85 6.34 -13.07
C PHE A 407 15.68 7.48 -12.46
N ASP A 408 15.34 8.75 -12.68
CA ASP A 408 16.03 9.88 -12.05
C ASP A 408 16.01 9.81 -10.51
N LEU A 409 14.96 9.24 -9.91
CA LEU A 409 14.83 9.05 -8.47
C LEU A 409 15.66 7.88 -7.93
N THR A 410 15.87 6.84 -8.73
CA THR A 410 16.42 5.56 -8.27
C THR A 410 17.86 5.32 -8.73
N GLY A 411 18.24 5.90 -9.88
CA GLY A 411 19.50 5.61 -10.56
C GLY A 411 19.61 4.17 -11.06
N ASP A 412 18.52 3.40 -11.12
CA ASP A 412 18.55 1.99 -11.49
C ASP A 412 18.66 1.80 -13.01
N LEU A 413 19.90 1.75 -13.48
CA LEU A 413 20.23 1.52 -14.90
C LEU A 413 19.73 0.16 -15.41
N GLY A 414 19.71 -0.87 -14.55
CA GLY A 414 19.25 -2.21 -14.94
C GLY A 414 17.75 -2.22 -15.17
N TRP A 415 17.00 -1.58 -14.28
CA TRP A 415 15.55 -1.41 -14.41
C TRP A 415 15.19 -0.59 -15.66
N VAL A 416 15.79 0.60 -15.85
CA VAL A 416 15.43 1.46 -16.98
C VAL A 416 15.82 0.84 -18.33
N ALA A 417 16.92 0.08 -18.38
CA ALA A 417 17.28 -0.68 -19.58
C ALA A 417 16.20 -1.71 -19.97
N GLY A 418 15.52 -2.31 -18.99
CA GLY A 418 14.38 -3.20 -19.20
C GLY A 418 13.14 -2.51 -19.77
N HIS A 419 13.09 -1.17 -19.77
CA HIS A 419 12.01 -0.39 -20.37
C HIS A 419 12.34 0.15 -21.76
N LYS A 420 13.61 0.10 -22.18
CA LYS A 420 14.09 0.80 -23.38
C LYS A 420 13.24 0.55 -24.62
N GLU A 421 13.15 -0.70 -25.04
CA GLU A 421 12.44 -1.07 -26.27
C GLU A 421 10.96 -0.62 -26.22
N THR A 422 10.33 -0.73 -25.05
CA THR A 422 8.92 -0.35 -24.88
C THR A 422 8.72 1.16 -24.93
N CYS A 423 9.60 1.93 -24.28
CA CYS A 423 9.56 3.40 -24.34
C CYS A 423 9.85 3.91 -25.76
N GLU A 424 10.82 3.33 -26.47
CA GLU A 424 11.08 3.65 -27.87
C GLU A 424 9.86 3.40 -28.76
N ARG A 425 9.20 2.23 -28.63
CA ARG A 425 7.97 1.95 -29.39
C ARG A 425 6.86 2.95 -29.05
N ALA A 426 6.71 3.33 -27.78
CA ALA A 426 5.72 4.30 -27.36
C ALA A 426 5.96 5.70 -27.96
N LEU A 427 7.22 6.15 -28.03
CA LEU A 427 7.59 7.40 -28.70
C LEU A 427 7.41 7.29 -30.22
N ASP A 428 7.93 6.21 -30.83
CA ASP A 428 7.90 5.99 -32.28
C ASP A 428 6.46 5.87 -32.82
N TYR A 429 5.50 5.45 -31.98
CA TYR A 429 4.07 5.48 -32.30
C TYR A 429 3.55 6.90 -32.55
N LEU A 430 3.95 7.86 -31.70
CA LEU A 430 3.58 9.28 -31.85
C LEU A 430 4.35 9.92 -33.00
N LEU A 431 5.68 9.76 -33.05
CA LEU A 431 6.55 10.43 -34.02
C LEU A 431 6.23 10.11 -35.48
N ARG A 432 5.69 8.91 -35.76
CA ARG A 432 5.22 8.53 -37.11
C ARG A 432 4.02 9.34 -37.60
N ARG A 433 3.43 10.16 -36.73
CA ARG A 433 2.29 11.03 -36.99
C ARG A 433 2.70 12.48 -37.17
N ASP A 434 3.95 12.76 -37.48
CA ASP A 434 4.39 14.06 -38.00
C ASP A 434 4.43 13.97 -39.53
N SER A 435 3.27 14.18 -40.15
CA SER A 435 3.10 13.98 -41.59
C SER A 435 3.70 15.11 -42.43
N ASN A 436 3.91 16.28 -41.83
CA ASN A 436 4.34 17.49 -42.51
C ASN A 436 5.80 17.90 -42.19
N GLY A 437 6.45 17.22 -41.24
CA GLY A 437 7.85 17.41 -40.86
C GLY A 437 8.10 18.70 -40.07
N ASN A 438 7.11 19.21 -39.35
CA ASN A 438 7.23 20.44 -38.56
C ASN A 438 7.55 20.18 -37.08
N HIS A 439 7.82 18.93 -36.70
CA HIS A 439 8.09 18.50 -35.33
C HIS A 439 6.89 18.58 -34.38
N LEU A 440 5.68 18.56 -34.95
CA LEU A 440 4.43 18.40 -34.21
C LEU A 440 3.70 17.16 -34.71
N VAL A 441 3.23 16.35 -33.78
CA VAL A 441 2.46 15.14 -34.10
C VAL A 441 0.97 15.47 -34.20
N GLU A 442 0.31 14.86 -35.18
CA GLU A 442 -1.11 15.09 -35.46
C GLU A 442 -1.98 14.05 -34.75
N MET A 443 -3.04 14.50 -34.07
CA MET A 443 -3.98 13.66 -33.34
C MET A 443 -4.89 12.86 -34.29
N MET A 444 -5.58 11.86 -33.74
CA MET A 444 -6.51 11.03 -34.50
C MET A 444 -7.70 11.81 -35.08
N THR A 445 -7.99 12.97 -34.51
CA THR A 445 -9.15 13.82 -34.81
C THR A 445 -8.71 15.02 -35.65
N ASN A 446 -9.33 15.27 -36.80
CA ASN A 446 -9.02 16.48 -37.59
C ASN A 446 -9.75 17.73 -37.10
N SER A 447 -10.88 17.54 -36.41
CA SER A 447 -11.65 18.60 -35.75
C SER A 447 -12.44 18.03 -34.56
N GLN A 448 -12.67 18.81 -33.52
CA GLN A 448 -13.41 18.39 -32.32
C GLN A 448 -14.80 17.76 -32.62
N THR A 449 -15.38 18.00 -33.80
CA THR A 449 -16.68 17.44 -34.20
C THR A 449 -16.63 15.95 -34.48
N GLU A 450 -15.46 15.38 -34.81
CA GLU A 450 -15.33 13.94 -35.12
C GLU A 450 -15.35 13.07 -33.87
N ARG A 451 -14.95 13.62 -32.71
CA ARG A 451 -14.94 12.95 -31.41
C ARG A 451 -14.14 11.63 -31.36
N ARG A 452 -13.04 11.53 -32.10
CA ARG A 452 -12.25 10.28 -32.25
C ARG A 452 -11.03 10.19 -31.32
N GLY A 453 -10.62 11.29 -30.69
CA GLY A 453 -9.36 11.40 -29.95
C GLY A 453 -9.49 12.52 -28.94
N SER A 454 -9.00 12.29 -27.73
CA SER A 454 -9.18 13.19 -26.59
C SER A 454 -7.88 13.38 -25.81
N ASP A 455 -7.72 14.56 -25.21
CA ASP A 455 -6.70 14.90 -24.22
C ASP A 455 -7.32 15.32 -22.88
N TRP A 456 -6.59 15.12 -21.78
CA TRP A 456 -7.15 15.27 -20.43
C TRP A 456 -6.78 16.60 -19.76
N ILE A 457 -7.69 17.57 -19.90
CA ILE A 457 -7.98 18.60 -18.89
C ILE A 457 -9.46 18.53 -18.42
N ASP A 458 -10.38 17.99 -19.25
CA ASP A 458 -11.71 17.44 -18.87
C ASP A 458 -12.40 16.83 -20.14
N ILE A 459 -11.80 15.79 -20.74
CA ILE A 459 -12.25 15.14 -22.00
C ILE A 459 -12.44 16.14 -23.15
N ILE A 460 -11.34 16.78 -23.57
CA ILE A 460 -11.35 17.68 -24.72
C ILE A 460 -11.00 16.85 -25.96
N TRP A 461 -11.72 17.05 -27.08
CA TRP A 461 -11.38 16.35 -28.32
C TRP A 461 -10.20 17.03 -29.02
N ALA A 462 -9.00 16.53 -28.72
CA ALA A 462 -7.72 16.99 -29.25
C ALA A 462 -7.69 16.92 -30.78
N SER A 463 -7.61 18.08 -31.44
CA SER A 463 -7.66 18.20 -32.89
C SER A 463 -6.28 18.44 -33.48
N PHE A 464 -5.92 17.68 -34.53
CA PHE A 464 -4.72 17.85 -35.35
C PHE A 464 -3.45 18.07 -34.51
N GLU A 465 -2.75 19.18 -34.63
CA GLU A 465 -1.55 19.49 -33.82
C GLU A 465 -1.93 20.02 -32.43
N ASN A 466 -2.43 19.12 -31.57
CA ASN A 466 -2.84 19.49 -30.23
C ASN A 466 -1.62 19.93 -29.38
N ALA A 467 -1.69 21.13 -28.81
CA ALA A 467 -0.59 21.73 -28.05
C ALA A 467 -0.25 20.96 -26.76
N PHE A 468 -1.25 20.40 -26.08
CA PHE A 468 -1.04 19.69 -24.82
C PHE A 468 -0.30 18.36 -25.03
N VAL A 469 -0.73 17.55 -25.98
CA VAL A 469 -0.06 16.28 -26.33
C VAL A 469 1.36 16.56 -26.85
N ASN A 470 1.55 17.57 -27.70
CA ASN A 470 2.88 17.93 -28.20
C ASN A 470 3.80 18.47 -27.10
N ALA A 471 3.28 19.22 -26.12
CA ALA A 471 4.07 19.65 -24.96
C ALA A 471 4.52 18.47 -24.08
N LYS A 472 3.62 17.50 -23.85
CA LYS A 472 3.95 16.24 -23.15
C LYS A 472 5.01 15.43 -23.93
N LEU A 473 4.87 15.34 -25.26
CA LEU A 473 5.84 14.66 -26.12
C LEU A 473 7.22 15.33 -26.05
N TYR A 474 7.30 16.65 -26.18
CA TYR A 474 8.55 17.40 -26.02
C TYR A 474 9.23 17.10 -24.67
N TYR A 475 8.44 17.07 -23.59
CA TYR A 475 8.95 16.75 -22.26
C TYR A 475 9.48 15.32 -22.18
N ALA A 476 8.72 14.34 -22.68
CA ALA A 476 9.11 12.93 -22.72
C ALA A 476 10.38 12.70 -23.56
N LEU A 477 10.49 13.30 -24.74
CA LEU A 477 11.68 13.22 -25.59
C LEU A 477 12.93 13.83 -24.92
N THR A 478 12.75 14.97 -24.25
CA THR A 478 13.84 15.63 -23.51
C THR A 478 14.36 14.74 -22.38
N LEU A 479 13.48 14.10 -21.62
CA LEU A 479 13.86 13.16 -20.57
C LEU A 479 14.49 11.90 -21.15
N TRP A 480 13.83 11.29 -22.13
CA TRP A 480 14.22 10.00 -22.68
C TRP A 480 15.54 10.07 -23.47
N SER A 481 15.81 11.16 -24.19
CA SER A 481 17.11 11.36 -24.86
C SER A 481 18.29 11.27 -23.89
N ARG A 482 18.14 11.72 -22.64
CA ARG A 482 19.18 11.58 -21.60
C ARG A 482 19.32 10.14 -21.13
N VAL A 483 18.19 9.44 -20.96
CA VAL A 483 18.18 8.01 -20.63
C VAL A 483 18.90 7.21 -21.72
N GLU A 484 18.63 7.50 -22.99
CA GLU A 484 19.30 6.83 -24.12
C GLU A 484 20.82 7.02 -24.09
N ALA A 485 21.29 8.24 -23.85
CA ALA A 485 22.73 8.51 -23.71
C ALA A 485 23.34 7.71 -22.54
N LEU A 486 22.65 7.63 -21.40
CA LEU A 486 23.08 6.83 -20.24
C LEU A 486 23.08 5.32 -20.51
N LEU A 487 22.21 4.86 -21.41
CA LEU A 487 22.19 3.48 -21.92
C LEU A 487 23.19 3.25 -23.07
N ASN A 488 24.02 4.25 -23.40
CA ASN A 488 25.02 4.23 -24.47
C ASN A 488 24.44 4.14 -25.89
N ASP A 489 23.22 4.64 -26.10
CA ASP A 489 22.60 4.80 -27.43
C ASP A 489 22.63 6.27 -27.87
N GLU A 490 23.84 6.75 -28.16
CA GLU A 490 24.08 8.16 -28.56
C GLU A 490 23.35 8.55 -29.85
N VAL A 491 23.09 7.59 -30.74
CA VAL A 491 22.37 7.85 -32.00
C VAL A 491 20.91 8.14 -31.69
N LYS A 492 20.24 7.26 -30.93
CA LYS A 492 18.84 7.44 -30.55
C LYS A 492 18.66 8.67 -29.66
N ALA A 493 19.58 8.90 -28.72
CA ALA A 493 19.63 10.10 -27.90
C ALA A 493 19.64 11.38 -28.75
N ALA A 494 20.55 11.46 -29.73
CA ALA A 494 20.68 12.61 -30.62
C ALA A 494 19.50 12.79 -31.57
N ASP A 495 18.80 11.71 -31.94
CA ASP A 495 17.59 11.79 -32.76
C ASP A 495 16.41 12.35 -31.96
N TYR A 496 16.16 11.85 -30.74
CA TYR A 496 15.12 12.40 -29.86
C TYR A 496 15.39 13.86 -29.44
N ALA A 497 16.65 14.20 -29.12
CA ALA A 497 17.04 15.56 -28.76
C ALA A 497 17.00 16.56 -29.93
N ARG A 498 17.03 16.08 -31.19
CA ARG A 498 16.88 16.94 -32.39
C ARG A 498 15.41 17.14 -32.76
N TYR A 499 14.57 16.15 -32.46
CA TYR A 499 13.14 16.25 -32.69
C TYR A 499 12.47 17.18 -31.67
N ALA A 500 12.87 17.07 -30.40
CA ALA A 500 12.48 17.98 -29.33
C ALA A 500 13.07 19.38 -29.57
#